data_AF-A0A832K3U8-F1
#
_entry.id   AF-A0A832K3U8-F1
#
_cell.length_a   1.000
_cell.length_b   1.000
_cell.length_c   1.000
_cell.angle_alpha   90.00
_cell.angle_beta   90.00
_cell.angle_gamma   90.00
#
_symmetry.space_group_name_H-M   'P 1'
#
loop_
_entity.id
_entity.type
_entity.pdbx_description
1 polymer ?
#
loop_
_entity_poly.entity_id
_entity_poly.type
_entity_poly.pdbx_seq_one_letter_code
_entity_poly.pdbx_strand_id
1 'polypeptide(L)'
;MLAAIGAFRLLNLVIPVPPQVLEGFQQNLLPENIPLVELLFFLSVLPAIFEEVAFRGLLLHGLVGRFGPVTVALLVGVVFGLFHLALFRFAPTACLGVMLAAVTLLTGSIYPAMLWHFLSNLGGVLAAYFDIPLAHLDAGGYLTGTGILAAAFWILWRNRTPYPGLKQRLEEPPPARDGANH
;
A
#
# COMPACT_ATOMS: atom_id res chain seq x y z
N MET A 1 1.31 8.96 -7.26
CA MET A 1 2.54 8.83 -8.08
C MET A 1 3.81 9.12 -7.29
N LEU A 2 4.19 10.37 -6.96
CA LEU A 2 5.47 10.67 -6.29
C LEU A 2 5.69 10.01 -4.92
N ALA A 3 4.65 9.94 -4.09
CA ALA A 3 4.69 9.27 -2.80
C ALA A 3 4.92 7.74 -2.92
N ALA A 4 4.30 7.11 -3.94
CA ALA A 4 4.47 5.68 -4.22
C ALA A 4 5.86 5.39 -4.80
N ILE A 5 6.38 6.28 -5.67
CA ILE A 5 7.75 6.17 -6.21
C ILE A 5 8.81 6.38 -5.12
N GLY A 6 8.58 7.33 -4.19
CA GLY A 6 9.43 7.54 -3.03
C GLY A 6 9.49 6.31 -2.11
N ALA A 7 8.34 5.69 -1.81
CA ALA A 7 8.27 4.45 -1.03
C ALA A 7 8.96 3.27 -1.75
N PHE A 8 8.73 3.10 -3.05
CA PHE A 8 9.39 2.10 -3.88
C PHE A 8 10.92 2.24 -3.83
N ARG A 9 11.44 3.47 -3.86
CA ARG A 9 12.88 3.72 -3.77
C ARG A 9 13.48 3.48 -2.39
N LEU A 10 12.80 3.87 -1.31
CA LEU A 10 13.26 3.56 0.06
C LEU A 10 13.46 2.05 0.23
N LEU A 11 12.60 1.24 -0.39
CA LEU A 11 12.72 -0.21 -0.36
C LEU A 11 13.80 -0.71 -1.33
N ASN A 12 13.93 -0.09 -2.51
CA ASN A 12 14.99 -0.42 -3.47
C ASN A 12 16.40 -0.12 -2.94
N LEU A 13 16.54 0.72 -1.90
CA LEU A 13 17.81 0.89 -1.16
C LEU A 13 18.14 -0.33 -0.28
N VAL A 14 17.14 -1.04 0.21
CA VAL A 14 17.29 -2.20 1.10
C VAL A 14 17.33 -3.49 0.29
N ILE A 15 16.54 -3.59 -0.78
CA ILE A 15 16.45 -4.74 -1.68
C ILE A 15 16.41 -4.23 -3.13
N PRO A 16 17.56 -4.13 -3.82
CA PRO A 16 17.61 -3.62 -5.19
C PRO A 16 16.95 -4.60 -6.16
N VAL A 17 15.96 -4.12 -6.91
CA VAL A 17 15.32 -4.90 -7.98
C VAL A 17 16.17 -4.79 -9.25
N PRO A 18 16.61 -5.91 -9.86
CA PRO A 18 17.35 -5.88 -11.12
C PRO A 18 16.52 -5.24 -12.26
N PRO A 19 17.09 -4.33 -13.06
CA PRO A 19 16.38 -3.67 -14.16
C PRO A 19 15.72 -4.64 -15.15
N GLN A 20 16.38 -5.78 -15.42
CA GLN A 20 15.91 -6.79 -16.36
C GLN A 20 14.58 -7.43 -15.92
N VAL A 21 14.34 -7.52 -14.61
CA VAL A 21 13.08 -8.05 -14.05
C VAL A 21 11.94 -7.03 -14.21
N LEU A 22 12.27 -5.74 -14.14
CA LEU A 22 11.31 -4.65 -14.32
C LEU A 22 10.88 -4.55 -15.79
N GLU A 23 11.85 -4.62 -16.71
CA GLU A 23 11.62 -4.61 -18.16
C GLU A 23 10.81 -5.84 -18.62
N GLY A 24 11.15 -7.05 -18.15
CA GLY A 24 10.39 -8.26 -18.44
C GLY A 24 8.97 -8.25 -17.88
N PHE A 25 8.71 -7.54 -16.79
CA PHE A 25 7.36 -7.35 -16.26
C PHE A 25 6.54 -6.39 -17.13
N GLN A 26 7.13 -5.28 -17.57
CA GLN A 26 6.48 -4.31 -18.46
C GLN A 26 6.04 -4.95 -19.78
N GLN A 27 6.89 -5.79 -20.37
CA GLN A 27 6.60 -6.50 -21.63
C GLN A 27 5.45 -7.52 -21.50
N ASN A 28 5.25 -8.10 -20.32
CA ASN A 28 4.16 -9.06 -20.07
C ASN A 28 2.86 -8.40 -19.54
N LEU A 29 2.93 -7.14 -19.09
CA LEU A 29 1.77 -6.42 -18.53
C LEU A 29 0.90 -5.74 -19.57
N LEU A 30 1.48 -5.39 -20.73
CA LEU A 30 0.82 -4.66 -21.80
C LEU A 30 0.57 -5.62 -22.96
N PRO A 31 -0.52 -6.41 -22.93
CA PRO A 31 -0.92 -7.20 -24.09
C PRO A 31 -1.10 -6.27 -25.29
N GLU A 32 -0.44 -6.62 -26.40
CA GLU A 32 -0.66 -5.96 -27.68
C GLU A 32 -2.16 -6.04 -27.99
N ASN A 33 -2.77 -4.89 -28.34
CA ASN A 33 -4.19 -4.73 -28.74
C ASN A 33 -5.24 -4.46 -27.65
N ILE A 34 -4.89 -4.15 -26.39
CA ILE A 34 -5.88 -3.66 -25.41
C ILE A 34 -5.93 -2.12 -25.38
N PRO A 35 -7.11 -1.49 -25.53
CA PRO A 35 -7.26 -0.04 -25.40
C PRO A 35 -6.81 0.47 -24.02
N LEU A 36 -6.20 1.65 -23.97
CA LEU A 36 -5.73 2.26 -22.72
C LEU A 36 -6.85 2.36 -21.67
N VAL A 37 -8.07 2.69 -22.08
CA VAL A 37 -9.22 2.79 -21.15
C VAL A 37 -9.49 1.46 -20.44
N GLU A 38 -9.38 0.34 -21.15
CA GLU A 38 -9.56 -1.00 -20.56
C GLU A 38 -8.42 -1.33 -19.60
N LEU A 39 -7.16 -1.05 -19.98
CA LEU A 39 -6.01 -1.21 -19.09
C LEU A 39 -6.17 -0.42 -17.79
N LEU A 40 -6.58 0.84 -17.87
CA LEU A 40 -6.82 1.67 -16.69
C LEU A 40 -7.95 1.12 -15.82
N PHE A 41 -9.03 0.64 -16.43
CA PHE A 41 -10.15 0.07 -15.70
C PHE A 41 -9.74 -1.22 -14.96
N PHE A 42 -9.12 -2.18 -15.67
CA PHE A 42 -8.79 -3.49 -15.12
C PHE A 42 -7.58 -3.49 -14.19
N LEU A 43 -6.60 -2.62 -14.41
CA LEU A 43 -5.36 -2.60 -13.61
C LEU A 43 -5.33 -1.50 -12.54
N SER A 44 -6.18 -0.47 -12.65
CA SER A 44 -6.20 0.64 -11.68
C SER A 44 -7.51 0.71 -10.91
N VAL A 45 -8.66 0.72 -11.59
CA VAL A 45 -9.96 0.93 -10.93
C VAL A 45 -10.42 -0.32 -10.18
N LEU A 46 -10.48 -1.47 -10.87
CA LEU A 46 -10.96 -2.71 -10.25
C LEU A 46 -10.12 -3.12 -9.03
N PRO A 47 -8.78 -3.18 -9.10
CA PRO A 47 -7.98 -3.58 -7.95
C PRO A 47 -8.15 -2.61 -6.77
N ALA A 48 -8.17 -1.30 -7.04
CA ALA A 48 -8.33 -0.29 -6.00
C ALA A 48 -9.67 -0.37 -5.26
N ILE A 49 -10.72 -0.93 -5.87
CA ILE A 49 -12.01 -1.15 -5.21
C ILE A 49 -12.02 -2.53 -4.54
N PHE A 50 -11.85 -3.60 -5.32
CA PHE A 50 -12.06 -4.96 -4.84
C PHE A 50 -11.01 -5.38 -3.81
N GLU A 51 -9.74 -5.03 -4.03
CA GLU A 51 -8.69 -5.37 -3.07
C GLU A 51 -8.84 -4.55 -1.80
N GLU A 52 -9.16 -3.26 -1.87
CA GLU A 52 -9.37 -2.49 -0.63
C GLU A 52 -10.59 -2.97 0.17
N VAL A 53 -11.69 -3.37 -0.50
CA VAL A 53 -12.81 -4.01 0.20
C VAL A 53 -12.37 -5.31 0.88
N ALA A 54 -11.60 -6.16 0.19
CA ALA A 54 -11.13 -7.42 0.76
C ALA A 54 -10.13 -7.23 1.91
N PHE A 55 -9.10 -6.42 1.72
CA PHE A 55 -8.00 -6.28 2.67
C PHE A 55 -8.33 -5.29 3.80
N ARG A 56 -8.98 -4.15 3.51
CA ARG A 56 -9.24 -3.08 4.49
C ARG A 56 -10.66 -3.16 5.04
N GLY A 57 -11.61 -3.61 4.23
CA GLY A 57 -12.98 -3.86 4.65
C GLY A 57 -13.12 -5.14 5.47
N LEU A 58 -12.63 -6.28 4.97
CA LEU A 58 -12.81 -7.59 5.62
C LEU A 58 -11.63 -7.97 6.52
N LEU A 59 -10.43 -8.12 5.96
CA LEU A 59 -9.28 -8.65 6.70
C LEU A 59 -8.87 -7.73 7.86
N LEU A 60 -8.63 -6.44 7.58
CA LEU A 60 -8.27 -5.46 8.60
C LEU A 60 -9.34 -5.40 9.70
N HIS A 61 -10.62 -5.33 9.34
CA HIS A 61 -11.72 -5.29 10.31
C HIS A 61 -11.72 -6.51 11.23
N GLY A 62 -11.52 -7.72 10.69
CA GLY A 62 -11.42 -8.94 11.49
C GLY A 62 -10.20 -8.99 12.41
N LEU A 63 -9.13 -8.25 12.11
CA LEU A 63 -7.88 -8.25 12.88
C LEU A 63 -7.82 -7.15 13.96
N VAL A 64 -8.52 -6.03 13.78
CA VAL A 64 -8.49 -4.87 14.70
C VAL A 64 -8.98 -5.23 16.12
N GLY A 65 -9.91 -6.18 16.26
CA GLY A 65 -10.35 -6.67 17.57
C GLY A 65 -9.31 -7.52 18.32
N ARG A 66 -8.35 -8.12 17.60
CA ARG A 66 -7.41 -9.11 18.16
C ARG A 66 -6.02 -8.55 18.39
N PHE A 67 -5.54 -7.67 17.51
CA PHE A 67 -4.16 -7.17 17.51
C PHE A 67 -4.07 -5.65 17.64
N GLY A 68 -2.89 -5.13 18.02
CA GLY A 68 -2.65 -3.69 18.06
C GLY A 68 -2.53 -3.08 16.66
N PRO A 69 -2.74 -1.75 16.50
CA PRO A 69 -2.84 -1.10 15.19
C PRO A 69 -1.59 -1.30 14.32
N VAL A 70 -0.40 -1.27 14.93
CA VAL A 70 0.87 -1.52 14.23
C VAL A 70 0.94 -2.96 13.71
N THR A 71 0.62 -3.93 14.56
CA THR A 71 0.61 -5.36 14.19
C THR A 71 -0.41 -5.64 13.08
N VAL A 72 -1.62 -5.05 13.17
CA VAL A 72 -2.64 -5.17 12.13
C VAL A 72 -2.13 -4.62 10.80
N ALA A 73 -1.56 -3.41 10.80
CA ALA A 73 -1.05 -2.80 9.58
C ALA A 73 0.05 -3.65 8.93
N LEU A 74 0.97 -4.20 9.73
CA LEU A 74 2.02 -5.11 9.26
C LEU A 74 1.45 -6.41 8.69
N LEU A 75 0.53 -7.07 9.40
CA LEU A 75 -0.06 -8.33 8.95
C LEU A 75 -0.85 -8.15 7.64
N VAL A 76 -1.72 -7.14 7.59
CA VAL A 76 -2.51 -6.85 6.37
C VAL A 76 -1.58 -6.51 5.21
N GLY A 77 -0.54 -5.71 5.44
CA GLY A 77 0.44 -5.36 4.40
C GLY A 77 1.23 -6.57 3.89
N VAL A 78 1.69 -7.46 4.77
CA VAL A 78 2.40 -8.68 4.38
C VAL A 78 1.49 -9.60 3.56
N VAL A 79 0.26 -9.85 4.02
CA VAL A 79 -0.69 -10.69 3.28
C VAL A 79 -1.03 -10.07 1.92
N PHE A 80 -1.18 -8.75 1.85
CA PHE A 80 -1.36 -8.01 0.60
C PHE A 80 -0.19 -8.19 -0.38
N GLY A 81 1.05 -8.11 0.12
CA GLY A 81 2.25 -8.36 -0.67
C GLY A 81 2.34 -9.81 -1.16
N LEU A 82 2.01 -10.79 -0.30
CA LEU A 82 2.00 -12.22 -0.67
C LEU A 82 0.94 -12.54 -1.74
N PHE A 83 -0.23 -11.89 -1.67
CA PHE A 83 -1.31 -12.04 -2.66
C PHE A 83 -0.88 -11.68 -4.08
N HIS A 84 0.14 -10.82 -4.24
CA HIS A 84 0.64 -10.42 -5.54
C HIS A 84 1.62 -11.43 -6.17
N LEU A 85 1.88 -12.59 -5.56
CA LEU A 85 2.56 -13.80 -6.10
C LEU A 85 3.91 -13.65 -6.82
N ALA A 86 4.43 -12.44 -7.04
CA ALA A 86 5.75 -12.22 -7.61
C ALA A 86 6.69 -11.77 -6.50
N LEU A 87 7.61 -12.65 -6.14
CA LEU A 87 8.50 -12.44 -4.99
C LEU A 87 9.35 -11.16 -5.11
N PHE A 88 9.70 -10.74 -6.33
CA PHE A 88 10.46 -9.50 -6.55
C PHE A 88 9.66 -8.22 -6.23
N ARG A 89 8.32 -8.25 -6.38
CA ARG A 89 7.44 -7.12 -6.01
C ARG A 89 6.91 -7.24 -4.58
N PHE A 90 7.21 -8.33 -3.88
CA PHE A 90 6.70 -8.56 -2.53
C PHE A 90 7.00 -7.39 -1.60
N ALA A 91 8.27 -6.98 -1.47
CA ALA A 91 8.65 -5.91 -0.55
C ALA A 91 7.98 -4.56 -0.87
N PRO A 92 8.04 -4.03 -2.12
CA PRO A 92 7.35 -2.78 -2.46
C PRO A 92 5.83 -2.87 -2.30
N THR A 93 5.20 -3.96 -2.72
CA THR A 93 3.76 -4.14 -2.60
C THR A 93 3.33 -4.30 -1.14
N ALA A 94 4.10 -5.04 -0.33
CA ALA A 94 3.81 -5.20 1.10
C ALA A 94 3.91 -3.87 1.83
N CYS A 95 4.93 -3.05 1.55
CA CYS A 95 5.08 -1.74 2.17
C CYS A 95 3.93 -0.80 1.80
N LEU A 96 3.55 -0.72 0.52
CA LEU A 96 2.34 0.00 0.12
C LEU A 96 1.12 -0.54 0.86
N GLY A 97 1.03 -1.87 1.01
CA GLY A 97 0.00 -2.55 1.77
C GLY A 97 -0.12 -2.06 3.21
N VAL A 98 1.02 -1.96 3.91
CA VAL A 98 1.13 -1.42 5.29
C VAL A 98 0.69 0.04 5.32
N MET A 99 1.14 0.86 4.37
CA MET A 99 0.83 2.29 4.32
C MET A 99 -0.67 2.53 4.14
N LEU A 100 -1.31 1.80 3.23
CA LEU A 100 -2.75 1.88 3.00
C LEU A 100 -3.54 1.39 4.24
N ALA A 101 -3.10 0.31 4.88
CA ALA A 101 -3.71 -0.15 6.13
C ALA A 101 -3.58 0.91 7.26
N ALA A 102 -2.43 1.57 7.37
CA ALA A 102 -2.22 2.66 8.32
C ALA A 102 -3.16 3.85 8.04
N VAL A 103 -3.35 4.23 6.77
CA VAL A 103 -4.31 5.28 6.39
C VAL A 103 -5.73 4.90 6.81
N THR A 104 -6.16 3.67 6.57
CA THR A 104 -7.49 3.20 7.01
C THR A 104 -7.63 3.26 8.53
N LEU A 105 -6.61 2.84 9.29
CA LEU A 105 -6.63 2.90 10.75
C LEU A 105 -6.67 4.33 11.30
N LEU A 106 -5.97 5.26 10.64
CA LEU A 106 -5.91 6.67 11.02
C LEU A 106 -7.18 7.45 10.66
N THR A 107 -7.82 7.12 9.54
CA THR A 107 -9.00 7.83 9.02
C THR A 107 -10.32 7.17 9.38
N GLY A 108 -10.31 5.89 9.76
CA GLY A 108 -11.52 5.11 9.97
C GLY A 108 -12.30 4.81 8.68
N SER A 109 -11.69 5.04 7.51
CA SER A 109 -12.35 4.93 6.22
C SER A 109 -11.47 4.20 5.20
N ILE A 110 -12.09 3.40 4.33
CA ILE A 110 -11.40 2.72 3.23
C ILE A 110 -11.20 3.63 2.01
N TYR A 111 -12.01 4.69 1.86
CA TYR A 111 -11.97 5.54 0.66
C TYR A 111 -10.64 6.28 0.44
N PRO A 112 -9.95 6.84 1.47
CA PRO A 112 -8.63 7.43 1.27
C PRO A 112 -7.58 6.41 0.78
N ALA A 113 -7.67 5.17 1.28
CA ALA A 113 -6.80 4.08 0.83
C ALA A 113 -7.14 3.66 -0.62
N MET A 114 -8.43 3.52 -0.97
CA MET A 114 -8.90 3.28 -2.35
C MET A 114 -8.38 4.32 -3.33
N LEU A 115 -8.51 5.60 -3.00
CA LEU A 115 -8.04 6.68 -3.86
C LEU A 115 -6.52 6.60 -4.06
N TRP A 116 -5.75 6.39 -2.99
CA TRP A 116 -4.31 6.26 -3.11
C TRP A 116 -3.89 5.01 -3.89
N HIS A 117 -4.51 3.86 -3.64
CA HIS A 117 -4.24 2.63 -4.38
C HIS A 117 -4.52 2.84 -5.89
N PHE A 118 -5.68 3.40 -6.24
CA PHE A 118 -6.03 3.77 -7.61
C PHE A 118 -4.97 4.69 -8.25
N LEU A 119 -4.59 5.77 -7.58
CA LEU A 119 -3.60 6.73 -8.09
C LEU A 119 -2.19 6.14 -8.21
N SER A 120 -1.87 5.11 -7.42
CA SER A 120 -0.59 4.41 -7.50
C SER A 120 -0.57 3.49 -8.72
N ASN A 121 -1.64 2.72 -8.93
CA ASN A 121 -1.76 1.82 -10.09
C ASN A 121 -1.89 2.61 -11.39
N LEU A 122 -2.70 3.69 -11.39
CA LEU A 122 -2.82 4.60 -12.52
C LEU A 122 -1.46 5.15 -12.94
N GLY A 123 -0.67 5.63 -11.98
CA GLY A 123 0.68 6.12 -12.26
C GLY A 123 1.59 5.04 -12.84
N GLY A 124 1.50 3.80 -12.33
CA GLY A 124 2.25 2.66 -12.85
C GLY A 124 1.88 2.29 -14.29
N VAL A 125 0.57 2.23 -14.60
CA VAL A 125 0.07 1.91 -15.95
C VAL A 125 0.45 3.01 -16.94
N LEU A 126 0.28 4.30 -16.58
CA LEU A 126 0.65 5.40 -17.45
C LEU A 126 2.16 5.48 -17.67
N ALA A 127 2.96 5.24 -16.64
CA ALA A 127 4.41 5.22 -16.78
C ALA A 127 4.87 4.08 -17.69
N ALA A 128 4.27 2.89 -17.58
CA ALA A 128 4.54 1.79 -18.49
C ALA A 128 4.08 2.09 -19.93
N TYR A 129 2.89 2.68 -20.10
CA TYR A 129 2.32 2.98 -21.41
C TYR A 129 3.09 4.06 -22.19
N PHE A 130 3.58 5.09 -21.49
CA PHE A 130 4.34 6.20 -22.09
C PHE A 130 5.86 6.01 -22.00
N ASP A 131 6.34 4.83 -21.61
CA ASP A 131 7.76 4.50 -21.43
C ASP A 131 8.50 5.54 -20.58
N ILE A 132 7.85 6.02 -19.51
CA ILE A 132 8.41 7.03 -18.61
C ILE A 132 9.47 6.34 -17.75
N PRO A 133 10.74 6.75 -17.82
CA PRO A 133 11.82 6.11 -17.09
C PRO A 133 11.76 6.49 -15.60
N LEU A 134 10.95 5.77 -14.84
CA LEU A 134 10.82 5.96 -13.38
C LEU A 134 12.13 5.73 -12.62
N ALA A 135 13.09 5.04 -13.25
CA ALA A 135 14.42 4.77 -12.69
C ALA A 135 15.37 5.98 -12.70
N HIS A 136 15.03 7.07 -13.41
CA HIS A 136 15.91 8.22 -13.61
C HIS A 136 15.50 9.49 -12.84
N LEU A 137 14.62 9.38 -11.84
CA LEU A 137 14.39 10.51 -10.94
C LEU A 137 15.70 10.89 -10.25
N ASP A 138 15.98 12.19 -10.18
CA ASP A 138 17.15 12.73 -9.50
C ASP A 138 16.94 12.76 -7.98
N ALA A 139 18.00 13.09 -7.24
CA ALA A 139 17.93 13.23 -5.78
C ALA A 139 16.81 14.21 -5.35
N GLY A 140 16.57 15.26 -6.15
CA GLY A 140 15.49 16.23 -5.94
C GLY A 140 14.12 15.58 -5.98
N GLY A 141 13.81 14.82 -7.03
CA GLY A 141 12.53 14.10 -7.16
C GLY A 141 12.24 13.16 -5.98
N TYR A 142 13.28 12.49 -5.44
CA TYR A 142 13.12 11.61 -4.28
C TYR A 142 12.82 12.36 -2.99
N LEU A 143 13.53 13.47 -2.75
CA LEU A 143 13.30 14.31 -1.57
C LEU A 143 11.90 14.92 -1.59
N THR A 144 11.46 15.40 -2.76
CA THR A 144 10.10 15.93 -2.94
C THR A 144 9.05 14.85 -2.72
N GLY A 145 9.20 13.65 -3.29
CA GLY A 145 8.24 12.56 -3.12
C GLY A 145 8.12 12.10 -1.66
N THR A 146 9.24 11.98 -0.97
CA THR A 146 9.29 11.61 0.45
C THR A 146 8.71 12.71 1.33
N GLY A 147 9.00 13.98 1.03
CA GLY A 147 8.44 15.14 1.74
C GLY A 147 6.92 15.22 1.62
N ILE A 148 6.38 15.02 0.41
CA ILE A 148 4.93 14.96 0.17
C ILE A 148 4.29 13.82 0.96
N LEU A 149 4.91 12.63 0.94
CA LEU A 149 4.43 11.47 1.66
C LEU A 149 4.41 11.71 3.18
N ALA A 150 5.49 12.26 3.73
CA ALA A 150 5.60 12.60 5.14
C ALA A 150 4.57 13.66 5.55
N ALA A 151 4.39 14.70 4.74
CA ALA A 151 3.39 15.74 4.98
C ALA A 151 1.96 15.16 4.94
N ALA A 152 1.65 14.29 3.99
CA ALA A 152 0.35 13.62 3.90
C ALA A 152 0.08 12.76 5.16
N PHE A 153 1.04 11.95 5.59
CA PHE A 153 0.93 11.16 6.82
C PHE A 153 0.80 12.04 8.06
N TRP A 154 1.54 13.14 8.13
CA TRP A 154 1.45 14.09 9.24
C TRP A 154 0.07 14.77 9.32
N ILE A 155 -0.49 15.21 8.18
CA ILE A 155 -1.84 15.78 8.10
C ILE A 155 -2.89 14.74 8.53
N LEU A 156 -2.80 13.52 8.01
CA LEU A 156 -3.71 12.43 8.36
C LEU A 156 -3.62 12.06 9.83
N TRP A 157 -2.41 12.03 10.40
CA TRP A 157 -2.23 11.81 11.82
C TRP A 157 -2.84 12.96 12.63
N ARG A 158 -2.57 14.22 12.27
CA ARG A 158 -3.10 15.39 12.97
C ARG A 158 -4.64 15.43 12.98
N ASN A 159 -5.26 15.04 11.86
CA ASN A 159 -6.71 15.06 11.69
C ASN A 159 -7.34 13.66 11.84
N ARG A 160 -6.68 12.74 12.54
CA ARG A 160 -7.13 11.35 12.63
C ARG A 160 -8.50 11.22 13.29
N THR A 161 -9.36 10.44 12.66
CA THR A 161 -10.60 9.89 13.23
C THR A 161 -10.37 8.39 13.40
N PRO A 162 -9.87 7.94 14.57
CA PRO A 162 -9.41 6.58 14.75
C PRO A 162 -10.49 5.56 14.39
N TYR A 163 -10.06 4.45 13.79
CA TYR A 163 -10.96 3.37 13.38
C TYR A 163 -11.95 2.97 14.50
N PRO A 164 -13.25 2.76 14.20
CA PRO A 164 -14.23 2.40 15.22
C PRO A 164 -13.81 1.18 16.05
N GLY A 165 -13.93 1.27 17.39
CA GLY A 165 -13.51 0.22 18.32
C GLY A 165 -12.01 0.21 18.68
N LEU A 166 -11.15 0.93 17.95
CA LEU A 166 -9.71 0.99 18.26
C LEU A 166 -9.42 1.76 19.55
N LYS A 167 -10.18 2.84 19.82
CA LYS A 167 -10.01 3.66 21.05
C LYS A 167 -10.30 2.86 22.33
N GLN A 168 -11.43 2.14 22.37
CA GLN A 168 -11.80 1.30 23.51
C GLN A 168 -10.71 0.28 23.83
N ARG A 169 -10.10 -0.35 22.82
CA ARG A 169 -8.98 -1.28 23.03
C ARG A 169 -7.68 -0.63 23.51
N LEU A 170 -7.35 0.58 23.04
CA LEU A 170 -6.14 1.29 23.50
C LEU A 170 -6.28 1.74 24.96
N GLU A 171 -7.52 1.90 25.43
CA GLU A 171 -7.88 2.29 26.80
C GLU A 171 -8.11 1.07 27.71
N GLU A 172 -8.45 -0.10 27.17
CA GLU A 172 -8.59 -1.35 27.90
C GLU A 172 -7.21 -1.94 28.32
N PRO A 173 -7.03 -2.31 29.59
CA PRO A 173 -5.81 -2.98 30.02
C PRO A 173 -5.67 -4.32 29.28
N PRO A 174 -4.43 -4.75 28.95
CA PRO A 174 -4.21 -6.02 28.29
C PRO A 174 -4.86 -7.14 29.12
N PRO A 175 -5.49 -8.14 28.47
CA PRO A 175 -6.11 -9.25 29.18
C PRO A 175 -5.06 -9.86 30.11
N ALA A 176 -5.43 -10.06 31.37
CA ALA A 176 -4.56 -10.69 32.34
C ALA A 176 -4.01 -11.96 31.69
N ARG A 177 -2.67 -12.11 31.68
CA ARG A 177 -2.06 -13.38 31.29
C ARG A 177 -2.58 -14.39 32.29
N ASP A 178 -3.60 -15.13 31.88
CA ASP A 178 -4.09 -16.23 32.70
C ASP A 178 -2.91 -17.17 32.86
N GLY A 179 -2.53 -17.37 34.11
CA GLY A 179 -1.44 -18.24 34.49
C GLY A 179 -1.84 -19.67 34.19
N ALA A 180 -1.78 -20.07 32.93
CA ALA A 180 -1.93 -21.46 32.53
C ALA A 180 -0.58 -22.15 32.79
N ASN A 181 -0.41 -22.51 34.06
CA ASN A 181 0.17 -23.80 34.41
C ASN A 181 -0.49 -24.86 33.53
N HIS A 182 0.26 -25.48 32.62
CA HIS A 182 0.17 -26.90 32.23
C HIS A 182 1.46 -27.29 31.53
#